data_AF-A0A284S8M7-F1
#
_entry.id   AF-A0A284S8M7-F1
#
_cell.length_a   1.000
_cell.length_b   1.000
_cell.length_c   1.000
_cell.angle_alpha   90.00
_cell.angle_beta   90.00
_cell.angle_gamma   90.00
#
_symmetry.space_group_name_H-M   'P 1'
#
loop_
_entity.id
_entity.type
_entity.pdbx_description
1 polymer ?
#
loop_
_entity_poly.entity_id
_entity_poly.type
_entity_poly.pdbx_seq_one_letter_code
_entity_poly.pdbx_strand_id
1 'polypeptide(L)'
;MRPLILVWILVASFIALGAAQDLTPSISWKNPNITSSKDDRISIASAALDKAVSTLQPNGQFNDSLYGTPGRLYGQMVAFDRLTKQTKYKQTLKQGFALAESRLRNLLGRRSTDSNKPFGSIGRSNVSPDVSRCHHRLGKFIQSYLLNPSNIVLDSVSSMLNESCSVDSTVYSYNSGIFIEGLVIVADITRNPSTEALLRSTIVAVATDTLWQGFDGIIATTTVRGRYIVRALAALYDHNMTTSDLREYIKDYIGVQYSAVLQQATSNGSNIYGLP
;
A
#
# COMPACT_ATOMS: atom_id res chain seq x y z
N MET A 1 32.08 -41.40 -4.85
CA MET A 1 30.78 -40.96 -4.27
C MET A 1 30.78 -39.50 -3.80
N ARG A 2 31.90 -38.90 -3.37
CA ARG A 2 31.98 -37.46 -3.04
C ARG A 2 31.80 -36.43 -4.19
N PRO A 3 32.11 -36.70 -5.47
CA PRO A 3 31.91 -35.69 -6.53
C PRO A 3 30.44 -35.59 -7.03
N LEU A 4 29.60 -36.60 -6.79
CA LEU A 4 28.18 -36.58 -7.17
C LEU A 4 27.32 -35.70 -6.23
N ILE A 5 27.73 -35.54 -4.97
CA ILE A 5 27.04 -34.71 -3.98
C ILE A 5 27.26 -33.21 -4.29
N LEU A 6 28.43 -32.83 -4.79
CA LEU A 6 28.73 -31.43 -5.17
C LEU A 6 27.96 -31.00 -6.43
N VAL A 7 27.77 -31.90 -7.40
CA VAL A 7 26.91 -31.63 -8.57
C VAL A 7 25.45 -31.46 -8.16
N TRP A 8 24.95 -32.25 -7.20
CA TRP A 8 23.59 -32.07 -6.66
C TRP A 8 23.41 -30.78 -5.86
N ILE A 9 24.43 -30.33 -5.12
CA ILE A 9 24.37 -29.04 -4.39
C ILE A 9 24.45 -27.86 -5.37
N LEU A 10 25.23 -27.96 -6.46
CA LEU A 10 25.25 -26.94 -7.51
C LEU A 10 23.96 -26.93 -8.33
N VAL A 11 23.40 -28.08 -8.69
CA VAL A 11 22.11 -28.15 -9.38
C VAL A 11 20.95 -27.68 -8.48
N ALA A 12 20.95 -28.00 -7.18
CA ALA A 12 19.95 -27.49 -6.25
C ALA A 12 20.11 -25.99 -5.95
N SER A 13 21.34 -25.47 -5.96
CA SER A 13 21.62 -24.03 -5.81
C SER A 13 21.32 -23.23 -7.10
N PHE A 14 21.24 -23.91 -8.24
CA PHE A 14 20.74 -23.36 -9.50
C PHE A 14 19.23 -23.56 -9.71
N ILE A 15 18.49 -24.27 -8.84
CA ILE A 15 17.00 -24.26 -8.86
C ILE A 15 16.43 -23.00 -8.16
N ALA A 16 17.28 -22.05 -7.79
CA ALA A 16 16.91 -20.64 -7.70
C ALA A 16 16.95 -19.93 -9.08
N LEU A 17 16.95 -20.70 -10.18
CA LEU A 17 16.47 -20.21 -11.46
C LEU A 17 15.08 -19.63 -11.21
N GLY A 18 14.93 -18.33 -11.44
CA GLY A 18 13.63 -17.69 -11.43
C GLY A 18 12.68 -18.52 -12.28
N ALA A 19 11.77 -19.24 -11.62
CA ALA A 19 10.47 -19.42 -12.21
C ALA A 19 10.08 -18.00 -12.62
N ALA A 20 9.95 -17.76 -13.92
CA ALA A 20 9.18 -16.63 -14.36
C ALA A 20 7.82 -16.85 -13.70
N GLN A 21 7.60 -16.18 -12.57
CA GLN A 21 6.35 -16.27 -11.85
C GLN A 21 5.32 -15.81 -12.86
N ASP A 22 4.46 -16.73 -13.28
CA ASP A 22 3.58 -16.54 -14.42
C ASP A 22 2.48 -15.56 -14.01
N LEU A 23 2.77 -14.27 -14.18
CA LEU A 23 1.85 -13.18 -13.98
C LEU A 23 1.05 -12.96 -15.27
N THR A 24 0.49 -14.03 -15.82
CA THR A 24 -0.54 -13.91 -16.84
C THR A 24 -1.88 -13.66 -16.17
N PRO A 25 -2.66 -12.65 -16.62
CA PRO A 25 -4.04 -12.47 -16.21
C PRO A 25 -4.81 -13.79 -16.35
N SER A 26 -5.55 -14.18 -15.30
CA SER A 26 -6.40 -15.37 -15.39
C SER A 26 -7.60 -15.11 -16.30
N ILE A 27 -7.94 -16.08 -17.14
CA ILE A 27 -9.18 -16.06 -17.93
C ILE A 27 -10.45 -16.04 -17.06
N SER A 28 -10.34 -16.38 -15.78
CA SER A 28 -11.46 -16.32 -14.80
C SER A 28 -11.72 -14.91 -14.26
N TRP A 29 -10.85 -13.94 -14.55
CA TRP A 29 -10.98 -12.59 -14.04
C TRP A 29 -12.17 -11.86 -14.65
N LYS A 30 -13.01 -11.27 -13.80
CA LYS A 30 -14.22 -10.57 -14.24
C LYS A 30 -13.90 -9.16 -14.70
N ASN A 31 -14.33 -8.82 -15.91
CA ASN A 31 -14.34 -7.46 -16.45
C ASN A 31 -12.99 -6.70 -16.30
N PRO A 32 -11.86 -7.25 -16.78
CA PRO A 32 -10.54 -6.59 -16.70
C PRO A 32 -10.47 -5.32 -17.58
N ASN A 33 -11.37 -5.19 -18.56
CA ASN A 33 -11.36 -4.05 -19.47
C ASN A 33 -12.09 -2.84 -18.87
N ILE A 34 -11.33 -1.77 -18.65
CA ILE A 34 -11.88 -0.46 -18.28
C ILE A 34 -12.52 0.19 -19.51
N THR A 35 -13.85 0.20 -19.55
CA THR A 35 -14.64 0.77 -20.67
C THR A 35 -14.96 2.25 -20.52
N SER A 36 -14.89 2.79 -19.30
CA SER A 36 -15.13 4.21 -19.04
C SER A 36 -14.06 5.08 -19.71
N SER A 37 -14.39 6.33 -20.05
CA SER A 37 -13.39 7.26 -20.55
C SER A 37 -12.45 7.72 -19.42
N LYS A 38 -11.29 8.27 -19.79
CA LYS A 38 -10.39 8.88 -18.80
C LYS A 38 -11.08 10.01 -18.03
N ASP A 39 -11.85 10.84 -18.73
CA ASP A 39 -12.53 11.98 -18.13
C ASP A 39 -13.64 11.53 -17.18
N ASP A 40 -14.38 10.46 -17.51
CA ASP A 40 -15.35 9.86 -16.59
C ASP A 40 -14.68 9.35 -15.31
N ARG A 41 -13.54 8.66 -15.44
CA ARG A 41 -12.79 8.18 -14.25
C ARG A 41 -12.31 9.33 -13.38
N ILE A 42 -11.82 10.41 -13.99
CA ILE A 42 -11.40 11.61 -13.28
C ILE A 42 -12.60 12.24 -12.57
N SER A 43 -13.74 12.35 -13.24
CA SER A 43 -14.98 12.89 -12.68
C SER A 43 -15.45 12.09 -11.47
N ILE A 44 -15.53 10.76 -11.59
CA ILE A 44 -15.94 9.85 -10.50
C ILE A 44 -14.99 9.99 -9.30
N ALA A 45 -13.68 9.90 -9.53
CA ALA A 45 -12.69 9.99 -8.47
C ALA A 45 -12.71 11.37 -7.78
N SER A 46 -12.89 12.44 -8.56
CA SER A 46 -12.98 13.80 -8.01
C SER A 46 -14.25 13.99 -7.19
N ALA A 47 -15.39 13.48 -7.64
CA ALA A 47 -16.65 13.56 -6.90
C ALA A 47 -16.58 12.79 -5.57
N ALA A 48 -15.95 11.62 -5.56
CA ALA A 48 -15.73 10.85 -4.33
C ALA A 48 -14.83 11.60 -3.33
N LEU A 49 -13.73 12.22 -3.81
CA LEU A 49 -12.84 13.03 -2.99
C LEU A 49 -13.52 14.30 -2.47
N ASP A 50 -14.28 15.00 -3.31
CA ASP A 50 -15.05 16.19 -2.91
C ASP A 50 -16.07 15.83 -1.83
N LYS A 51 -16.75 14.69 -1.98
CA LYS A 51 -17.67 14.18 -0.96
C LYS A 51 -16.93 13.89 0.35
N ALA A 52 -15.79 13.20 0.31
CA ALA A 52 -15.00 12.94 1.51
C ALA A 52 -14.52 14.23 2.19
N VAL A 53 -13.98 15.19 1.43
CA VAL A 53 -13.53 16.50 1.93
C VAL A 53 -14.68 17.26 2.59
N SER A 54 -15.89 17.21 2.03
CA SER A 54 -17.07 17.86 2.59
C SER A 54 -17.48 17.36 3.99
N THR A 55 -17.01 16.17 4.37
CA THR A 55 -17.28 15.56 5.70
C THR A 55 -16.17 15.82 6.72
N LEU A 56 -15.10 16.54 6.34
CA LEU A 56 -14.08 16.98 7.28
C LEU A 56 -14.61 18.11 8.15
N GLN A 57 -14.31 18.03 9.44
CA GLN A 57 -14.49 19.12 10.38
C GLN A 57 -13.50 20.26 10.09
N PRO A 58 -13.73 21.48 10.61
CA PRO A 58 -12.81 22.60 10.47
C PRO A 58 -11.39 22.32 10.98
N ASN A 59 -11.25 21.34 11.87
CA ASN A 59 -9.98 20.90 12.41
C ASN A 59 -9.22 19.88 11.52
N GLY A 60 -9.73 19.60 10.31
CA GLY A 60 -9.14 18.70 9.35
C GLY A 60 -9.24 17.21 9.72
N GLN A 61 -10.24 16.83 10.52
CA GLN A 61 -10.51 15.44 10.91
C GLN A 61 -11.95 15.04 10.58
N PHE A 62 -12.23 13.75 10.42
CA PHE A 62 -13.61 13.26 10.41
C PHE A 62 -14.13 13.11 11.84
N ASN A 63 -15.45 13.17 12.00
CA ASN A 63 -16.09 12.89 13.28
C ASN A 63 -15.75 11.47 13.76
N ASP A 64 -15.36 11.33 15.03
CA ASP A 64 -15.06 10.05 15.69
C ASP A 64 -14.05 9.15 14.96
N SER A 65 -13.11 9.74 14.21
CA SER A 65 -12.12 8.99 13.45
C SER A 65 -10.75 8.93 14.13
N LEU A 66 -10.04 7.82 13.93
CA LEU A 66 -8.63 7.71 14.26
C LEU A 66 -7.83 8.74 13.44
N TYR A 67 -6.81 9.36 14.06
CA TYR A 67 -5.93 10.36 13.42
C TYR A 67 -5.34 9.93 12.07
N GLY A 68 -5.15 8.63 11.86
CA GLY A 68 -4.65 8.10 10.59
C GLY A 68 -5.63 8.24 9.42
N THR A 69 -6.94 8.36 9.67
CA THR A 69 -7.96 8.34 8.62
C THR A 69 -7.92 9.59 7.72
N PRO A 70 -7.87 10.83 8.26
CA PRO A 70 -7.70 12.03 7.42
C PRO A 70 -6.36 12.06 6.67
N GLY A 71 -5.28 11.56 7.28
CA GLY A 71 -3.99 11.42 6.59
C GLY A 71 -4.06 10.57 5.33
N ARG A 72 -4.89 9.51 5.35
CA ARG A 72 -5.14 8.66 4.18
C ARG A 72 -5.90 9.41 3.08
N LEU A 73 -6.91 10.20 3.44
CA LEU A 73 -7.63 11.06 2.49
C LEU A 73 -6.67 12.08 1.85
N TYR A 74 -5.83 12.75 2.66
CA TYR A 74 -4.83 13.69 2.15
C TYR A 74 -3.86 13.02 1.18
N GLY A 75 -3.40 11.81 1.48
CA GLY A 75 -2.58 11.03 0.55
C GLY A 75 -3.29 10.76 -0.80
N GLN A 76 -4.60 10.47 -0.77
CA GLN A 76 -5.38 10.27 -2.00
C GLN A 76 -5.56 11.57 -2.81
N MET A 77 -5.76 12.71 -2.13
CA MET A 77 -5.86 14.03 -2.78
C MET A 77 -4.54 14.40 -3.48
N VAL A 78 -3.39 14.16 -2.84
CA VAL A 78 -2.07 14.37 -3.45
C VAL A 78 -1.91 13.48 -4.69
N ALA A 79 -2.27 12.20 -4.58
CA ALA A 79 -2.17 11.26 -5.70
C ALA A 79 -3.07 11.68 -6.87
N PHE A 80 -4.30 12.14 -6.58
CA PHE A 80 -5.22 12.64 -7.59
C PHE A 80 -4.65 13.85 -8.33
N ASP A 81 -4.24 14.89 -7.60
CA ASP A 81 -3.67 16.11 -8.19
C ASP A 81 -2.44 15.77 -9.05
N ARG A 82 -1.56 14.88 -8.56
CA ARG A 82 -0.37 14.42 -9.30
C ARG A 82 -0.74 13.70 -10.61
N LEU A 83 -1.62 12.71 -10.54
CA LEU A 83 -1.97 11.84 -11.68
C LEU A 83 -2.80 12.58 -12.74
N THR A 84 -3.62 13.55 -12.32
CA THR A 84 -4.43 14.36 -13.25
C THR A 84 -3.72 15.63 -13.70
N LYS A 85 -2.52 15.92 -13.16
CA LYS A 85 -1.77 17.16 -13.38
C LYS A 85 -2.58 18.41 -13.01
N GLN A 86 -3.31 18.32 -11.91
CA GLN A 86 -4.14 19.39 -11.36
C GLN A 86 -3.61 19.84 -9.99
N THR A 87 -4.18 20.92 -9.47
CA THR A 87 -3.90 21.41 -8.11
C THR A 87 -5.18 21.65 -7.33
N LYS A 88 -6.23 20.87 -7.63
CA LYS A 88 -7.59 21.08 -7.10
C LYS A 88 -7.59 21.04 -5.58
N TYR A 89 -6.80 20.14 -5.00
CA TYR A 89 -6.78 19.90 -3.55
C TYR A 89 -5.61 20.56 -2.82
N LYS A 90 -4.72 21.24 -3.55
CA LYS A 90 -3.51 21.89 -3.01
C LYS A 90 -3.75 22.76 -1.78
N GLN A 91 -4.83 23.55 -1.77
CA GLN A 91 -5.12 24.45 -0.65
C GLN A 91 -5.57 23.69 0.60
N THR A 92 -6.48 22.73 0.45
CA THR A 92 -6.93 21.86 1.54
C THR A 92 -5.77 21.06 2.12
N LEU A 93 -4.85 20.57 1.26
CA LEU A 93 -3.63 19.87 1.69
C LEU A 93 -2.71 20.75 2.54
N LYS A 94 -2.48 22.01 2.12
CA LYS A 94 -1.69 22.97 2.91
C LYS A 94 -2.31 23.22 4.28
N GLN A 95 -3.63 23.40 4.35
CA GLN A 95 -4.35 23.59 5.60
C GLN A 95 -4.26 22.36 6.51
N GLY A 96 -4.51 21.17 5.95
CA GLY A 96 -4.42 19.90 6.68
C GLY A 96 -3.03 19.66 7.25
N PHE A 97 -1.97 19.95 6.48
CA PHE A 97 -0.59 19.83 6.93
C PHE A 97 -0.27 20.79 8.09
N ALA A 98 -0.65 22.06 7.97
CA ALA A 98 -0.45 23.05 9.04
C ALA A 98 -1.16 22.65 10.35
N LEU A 99 -2.37 22.09 10.25
CA LEU A 99 -3.14 21.59 11.40
C LEU A 99 -2.46 20.37 12.03
N ALA A 100 -1.98 19.42 11.23
CA ALA A 100 -1.28 18.24 11.70
C ALA A 100 0.01 18.60 12.44
N GLU A 101 0.81 19.52 11.88
CA GLU A 101 2.03 19.99 12.54
C GLU A 101 1.75 20.72 13.86
N SER A 102 0.72 21.58 13.90
CA SER A 102 0.32 22.29 15.11
C SER A 102 -0.02 21.32 16.24
N ARG A 103 -0.78 20.27 15.94
CA ARG A 103 -1.12 19.22 16.91
C ARG A 103 0.09 18.41 17.34
N LEU A 104 0.98 18.06 16.42
CA LEU A 104 2.22 17.36 16.75
C LEU A 104 3.08 18.18 17.72
N ARG A 105 3.23 19.49 17.48
CA ARG A 105 3.93 20.41 18.40
C ARG A 105 3.29 20.44 19.78
N ASN A 106 1.96 20.49 19.86
CA ASN A 106 1.23 20.48 21.14
C ASN A 106 1.36 19.16 21.91
N LEU A 107 1.40 18.02 21.21
CA LEU A 107 1.62 16.70 21.82
C LEU A 107 3.06 16.55 22.36
N LEU A 108 4.05 17.03 21.60
CA LEU A 108 5.45 16.98 21.99
C LEU A 108 5.83 18.02 23.07
N GLY A 109 5.03 19.08 23.23
CA GLY A 109 5.21 20.10 24.27
C GLY A 109 4.66 19.70 25.65
N ARG A 110 3.86 18.63 25.76
CA ARG A 110 3.37 18.13 27.04
C ARG A 110 4.41 17.17 27.65
N ARG A 111 5.03 17.57 28.77
CA ARG A 111 5.80 16.64 29.63
C ARG A 111 4.89 15.48 30.01
N SER A 112 5.40 14.27 29.79
CA SER A 112 4.82 13.00 30.19
C SER A 112 4.52 12.97 31.69
N THR A 113 3.24 13.07 32.06
CA THR A 113 2.74 12.68 33.40
C THR A 113 1.50 11.79 33.33
N ASP A 114 1.09 11.31 32.15
CA ASP A 114 -0.14 10.53 32.03
C ASP A 114 0.13 9.20 31.32
N SER A 115 0.31 8.16 32.13
CA SER A 115 0.78 6.82 31.75
C SER A 115 -0.31 5.86 31.27
N ASN A 116 -1.52 6.34 30.93
CA ASN A 116 -2.67 5.47 30.68
C ASN A 116 -3.31 5.52 29.27
N LYS A 117 -2.55 5.88 28.22
CA LYS A 117 -3.02 5.66 26.84
C LYS A 117 -1.92 5.04 25.96
N PRO A 118 -2.20 3.97 25.20
CA PRO A 118 -1.22 3.39 24.29
C PRO A 118 -1.02 4.39 23.13
N PHE A 119 0.05 5.17 23.22
CA PHE A 119 0.57 5.92 22.10
C PHE A 119 1.19 4.93 21.11
N GLY A 120 0.57 4.78 19.94
CA GLY A 120 1.21 4.17 18.78
C GLY A 120 2.53 4.88 18.51
N SER A 121 3.61 4.15 18.67
CA SER A 121 4.99 4.59 18.60
C SER A 121 5.35 5.08 17.19
N ILE A 122 5.45 6.39 17.01
CA ILE A 122 6.30 6.98 15.97
C ILE A 122 7.48 7.62 16.70
N GLY A 123 8.61 6.91 16.65
CA GLY A 123 9.86 7.35 17.24
C GLY A 123 10.31 8.70 16.68
N ARG A 124 10.87 9.51 17.59
CA ARG A 124 11.61 10.73 17.28
C ARG A 124 12.59 10.51 16.12
N SER A 125 12.54 11.38 15.13
CA SER A 125 13.69 11.70 14.28
C SER A 125 13.57 13.17 13.93
N ASN A 126 14.61 13.94 14.25
CA ASN A 126 14.68 15.38 14.03
C ASN A 126 14.31 15.74 12.59
N VAL A 127 13.52 16.81 12.47
CA VAL A 127 13.06 17.41 11.22
C VAL A 127 14.25 18.03 10.48
N SER A 128 14.71 17.34 9.44
CA SER A 128 15.39 17.88 8.25
C SER A 128 15.24 16.84 7.11
N PRO A 129 15.07 17.24 5.84
CA PRO A 129 14.33 16.48 4.85
C PRO A 129 15.25 15.52 4.12
N ASP A 130 15.24 14.27 4.54
CA ASP A 130 15.65 13.18 3.67
C ASP A 130 14.61 12.06 3.79
N VAL A 131 13.43 12.34 3.21
CA VAL A 131 12.30 11.41 3.13
C VAL A 131 12.77 10.07 2.56
N SER A 132 13.74 10.08 1.64
CA SER A 132 14.33 8.86 1.06
C SER A 132 15.05 8.01 2.11
N ARG A 133 15.78 8.63 3.06
CA ARG A 133 16.49 7.96 4.14
C ARG A 133 15.55 7.33 5.16
N CYS A 134 14.42 7.98 5.44
CA CYS A 134 13.37 7.40 6.28
C CYS A 134 12.71 6.18 5.61
N HIS A 135 12.37 6.27 4.32
CA HIS A 135 11.82 5.13 3.57
C HIS A 135 12.79 3.96 3.52
N HIS A 136 14.08 4.21 3.28
CA HIS A 136 15.12 3.17 3.26
C HIS A 136 15.27 2.45 4.61
N ARG A 137 15.27 3.20 5.72
CA ARG A 137 15.38 2.61 7.08
C ARG A 137 14.14 1.79 7.43
N LEU A 138 12.95 2.29 7.14
CA LEU A 138 11.70 1.58 7.38
C LEU A 138 11.61 0.31 6.52
N GLY A 139 11.98 0.40 5.24
CA GLY A 139 11.99 -0.74 4.33
C GLY A 139 12.91 -1.86 4.82
N LYS A 140 14.12 -1.53 5.31
CA LYS A 140 15.03 -2.52 5.91
C LYS A 140 14.47 -3.15 7.18
N PHE A 141 13.81 -2.37 8.03
CA PHE A 141 13.19 -2.92 9.24
C PHE A 141 12.09 -3.95 8.88
N ILE A 142 11.21 -3.60 7.94
CA ILE A 142 10.15 -4.51 7.48
C ILE A 142 10.77 -5.77 6.88
N GLN A 143 11.75 -5.64 5.98
CA GLN A 143 12.42 -6.77 5.35
C GLN A 143 13.07 -7.70 6.37
N SER A 144 13.70 -7.16 7.42
CA SER A 144 14.45 -7.96 8.40
C SER A 144 13.56 -8.63 9.46
N TYR A 145 12.42 -8.02 9.81
CA TYR A 145 11.68 -8.41 11.02
C TYR A 145 10.20 -8.68 10.80
N LEU A 146 9.61 -8.15 9.73
CA LEU A 146 8.17 -8.24 9.48
C LEU A 146 7.86 -8.91 8.14
N LEU A 147 8.85 -9.37 7.39
CA LEU A 147 8.62 -10.12 6.17
C LEU A 147 8.66 -11.62 6.50
N ASN A 148 7.55 -12.32 6.26
CA ASN A 148 7.51 -13.76 6.44
C ASN A 148 8.24 -14.47 5.27
N PRO A 149 8.49 -15.79 5.36
CA PRO A 149 9.17 -16.54 4.30
C PRO A 149 8.49 -16.50 2.92
N SER A 150 7.18 -16.19 2.88
CA SER A 150 6.40 -16.04 1.66
C SER A 150 6.42 -14.60 1.11
N ASN A 151 7.25 -13.71 1.64
CA ASN A 151 7.33 -12.29 1.28
C ASN A 151 6.04 -11.49 1.56
N ILE A 152 5.23 -11.92 2.52
CA ILE A 152 4.08 -11.17 3.03
C ILE A 152 4.46 -10.43 4.32
N VAL A 153 3.97 -9.20 4.46
CA VAL A 153 4.27 -8.35 5.62
C VAL A 153 3.34 -8.70 6.79
N LEU A 154 3.94 -9.08 7.90
CA LEU A 154 3.35 -9.31 9.22
C LEU A 154 2.91 -8.00 9.86
N ASP A 155 2.00 -8.05 10.83
CA ASP A 155 1.33 -6.84 11.33
C ASP A 155 2.23 -5.95 12.18
N SER A 156 2.85 -6.52 13.21
CA SER A 156 3.59 -5.72 14.18
C SER A 156 4.61 -6.50 14.98
N VAL A 157 5.52 -5.75 15.63
CA VAL A 157 6.33 -6.25 16.73
C VAL A 157 5.76 -5.67 18.00
N SER A 158 5.45 -6.51 18.98
CA SER A 158 4.91 -6.06 20.26
C SER A 158 5.93 -5.20 21.00
N SER A 159 5.47 -4.07 21.52
CA SER A 159 6.26 -3.25 22.46
C SER A 159 5.89 -3.53 23.92
N MET A 160 5.05 -4.54 24.19
CA MET A 160 4.64 -4.86 25.56
C MET A 160 5.78 -5.59 26.29
N LEU A 161 6.05 -5.17 27.53
CA LEU A 161 7.16 -5.67 28.35
C LEU A 161 7.10 -7.19 28.57
N ASN A 162 5.89 -7.75 28.67
CA ASN A 162 5.64 -9.17 28.86
C ASN A 162 5.65 -9.99 27.56
N GLU A 163 5.67 -9.33 26.40
CA GLU A 163 5.61 -10.00 25.09
C GLU A 163 6.98 -10.06 24.41
N SER A 164 8.03 -9.54 25.04
CA SER A 164 9.44 -9.73 24.65
C SER A 164 9.75 -9.44 23.17
N CYS A 165 9.14 -8.39 22.60
CA CYS A 165 9.27 -8.07 21.17
C CYS A 165 8.79 -9.21 20.25
N SER A 166 7.75 -9.94 20.66
CA SER A 166 7.12 -10.95 19.82
C SER A 166 6.59 -10.32 18.54
N VAL A 167 6.70 -11.06 17.44
CA VAL A 167 6.14 -10.65 16.16
C VAL A 167 4.71 -11.18 16.08
N ASP A 168 3.75 -10.31 15.81
CA ASP A 168 2.39 -10.70 15.48
C ASP A 168 2.37 -11.32 14.08
N SER A 169 2.14 -12.63 14.02
CA SER A 169 2.10 -13.40 12.78
C SER A 169 0.89 -13.10 11.90
N THR A 170 -0.06 -12.28 12.37
CA THR A 170 -1.23 -11.88 11.59
C THR A 170 -0.81 -11.15 10.32
N VAL A 171 -1.41 -11.52 9.20
CA VAL A 171 -1.16 -10.91 7.90
C VAL A 171 -2.37 -10.10 7.47
N TYR A 172 -2.11 -8.88 7.01
CA TYR A 172 -3.12 -8.04 6.41
C TYR A 172 -2.63 -7.50 5.07
N SER A 173 -3.49 -7.60 4.05
CA SER A 173 -3.22 -7.12 2.69
C SER A 173 -2.65 -5.69 2.62
N TYR A 174 -3.10 -4.81 3.51
CA TYR A 174 -2.68 -3.42 3.51
C TYR A 174 -1.24 -3.19 3.97
N ASN A 175 -0.70 -4.06 4.84
CA ASN A 175 0.69 -3.94 5.29
C ASN A 175 1.62 -4.16 4.12
N SER A 176 1.40 -5.24 3.36
CA SER A 176 2.17 -5.53 2.16
C SER A 176 1.94 -4.50 1.05
N GLY A 177 0.72 -3.99 0.87
CA GLY A 177 0.43 -2.92 -0.10
C GLY A 177 1.26 -1.64 0.16
N ILE A 178 1.31 -1.17 1.41
CA ILE A 178 2.12 0.01 1.78
C ILE A 178 3.62 -0.27 1.60
N PHE A 179 4.07 -1.48 1.95
CA PHE A 179 5.46 -1.87 1.78
C PHE A 179 5.88 -1.92 0.30
N ILE A 180 5.03 -2.49 -0.58
CA ILE A 180 5.25 -2.49 -2.04
C ILE A 180 5.39 -1.06 -2.55
N GLU A 181 4.49 -0.14 -2.16
CA GLU A 181 4.56 1.26 -2.58
C GLU A 181 5.88 1.93 -2.16
N GLY A 182 6.35 1.65 -0.94
CA GLY A 182 7.66 2.09 -0.48
C GLY A 182 8.81 1.47 -1.29
N LEU A 183 8.74 0.17 -1.58
CA LEU A 183 9.74 -0.53 -2.39
C LEU A 183 9.80 -0.01 -3.82
N VAL A 184 8.67 0.37 -4.43
CA VAL A 184 8.63 1.00 -5.76
C VAL A 184 9.50 2.25 -5.77
N ILE A 185 9.31 3.15 -4.80
CA ILE A 185 10.09 4.39 -4.69
C ILE A 185 11.57 4.08 -4.50
N VAL A 186 11.90 3.17 -3.59
CA VAL A 186 13.30 2.82 -3.30
C VAL A 186 13.96 2.18 -4.52
N ALA A 187 13.29 1.24 -5.19
CA ALA A 187 13.84 0.61 -6.39
C ALA A 187 13.97 1.60 -7.55
N ASP A 188 13.06 2.56 -7.72
CA ASP A 188 13.14 3.58 -8.78
C ASP A 188 14.36 4.49 -8.61
N ILE A 189 14.59 4.91 -7.36
CA ILE A 189 15.71 5.79 -7.00
C ILE A 189 17.04 5.04 -7.03
N THR A 190 17.09 3.84 -6.45
CA THR A 190 18.36 3.13 -6.22
C THR A 190 18.78 2.24 -7.38
N ARG A 191 17.83 1.81 -8.23
CA ARG A 191 18.05 0.82 -9.31
C ARG A 191 18.78 -0.43 -8.83
N ASN A 192 18.53 -0.82 -7.57
CA ASN A 192 19.20 -1.94 -6.94
C ASN A 192 18.50 -3.25 -7.33
N PRO A 193 19.20 -4.22 -7.96
CA PRO A 193 18.59 -5.47 -8.42
C PRO A 193 17.97 -6.32 -7.30
N SER A 194 18.56 -6.31 -6.09
CA SER A 194 18.00 -7.03 -4.94
C SER A 194 16.68 -6.42 -4.48
N THR A 195 16.58 -5.08 -4.49
CA THR A 195 15.31 -4.38 -4.18
C THR A 195 14.25 -4.66 -5.24
N GLU A 196 14.62 -4.68 -6.53
CA GLU A 196 13.69 -5.01 -7.62
C GLU A 196 13.21 -6.47 -7.55
N ALA A 197 14.10 -7.41 -7.23
CA ALA A 197 13.74 -8.82 -7.03
C ALA A 197 12.81 -9.01 -5.83
N LEU A 198 13.07 -8.32 -4.72
CA LEU A 198 12.19 -8.31 -3.55
C LEU A 198 10.82 -7.72 -3.92
N LEU A 199 10.79 -6.57 -4.60
CA LEU A 199 9.56 -5.93 -5.07
C LEU A 199 8.71 -6.90 -5.90
N ARG A 200 9.31 -7.57 -6.89
CA ARG A 200 8.62 -8.58 -7.72
C ARG A 200 8.07 -9.72 -6.87
N SER A 201 8.89 -10.30 -6.00
CA SER A 201 8.50 -11.45 -5.17
C SER A 201 7.35 -11.10 -4.22
N THR A 202 7.38 -9.92 -3.59
CA THR A 202 6.30 -9.42 -2.73
C THR A 202 5.03 -9.15 -3.54
N ILE A 203 5.12 -8.60 -4.75
CA ILE A 203 3.95 -8.38 -5.61
C ILE A 203 3.25 -9.69 -5.93
N VAL A 204 4.00 -10.72 -6.35
CA VAL A 204 3.42 -12.02 -6.68
C VAL A 204 2.75 -12.61 -5.45
N ALA A 205 3.47 -12.68 -4.32
CA ALA A 205 2.92 -13.18 -3.08
C ALA A 205 1.59 -12.49 -2.71
N VAL A 206 1.55 -11.16 -2.78
CA VAL A 206 0.37 -10.38 -2.41
C VAL A 206 -0.78 -10.54 -3.41
N ALA A 207 -0.49 -10.56 -4.71
CA ALA A 207 -1.52 -10.63 -5.74
C ALA A 207 -2.11 -12.03 -5.89
N THR A 208 -1.46 -13.07 -5.35
CA THR A 208 -1.93 -14.46 -5.40
C THR A 208 -2.36 -15.04 -4.05
N ASP A 209 -2.27 -14.28 -2.96
CA ASP A 209 -2.62 -14.77 -1.62
C ASP A 209 -4.13 -14.96 -1.48
N THR A 210 -4.55 -16.21 -1.32
CA THR A 210 -5.96 -16.61 -1.23
C THR A 210 -6.67 -16.10 0.03
N LEU A 211 -5.95 -15.53 1.01
CA LEU A 211 -6.56 -14.92 2.20
C LEU A 211 -7.37 -13.66 1.85
N TRP A 212 -6.99 -12.94 0.79
CA TRP A 212 -7.71 -11.74 0.34
C TRP A 212 -7.91 -11.69 -1.16
N GLN A 213 -7.39 -12.65 -1.93
CA GLN A 213 -7.57 -12.70 -3.37
C GLN A 213 -8.62 -13.75 -3.74
N GLY A 214 -9.75 -13.29 -4.28
CA GLY A 214 -10.77 -14.16 -4.84
C GLY A 214 -10.34 -14.81 -6.16
N PHE A 215 -10.85 -16.00 -6.44
CA PHE A 215 -10.62 -16.73 -7.71
C PHE A 215 -11.11 -15.99 -8.95
N ASP A 216 -12.03 -15.03 -8.78
CA ASP A 216 -12.53 -14.15 -9.85
C ASP A 216 -11.70 -12.87 -10.02
N GLY A 217 -10.55 -12.80 -9.35
CA GLY A 217 -9.63 -11.67 -9.42
C GLY A 217 -10.02 -10.52 -8.50
N ILE A 218 -11.14 -10.57 -7.80
CA ILE A 218 -11.59 -9.49 -6.91
C ILE A 218 -10.92 -9.62 -5.54
N ILE A 219 -10.43 -8.51 -4.99
CA ILE A 219 -9.94 -8.48 -3.62
C ILE A 219 -11.11 -8.68 -2.65
N ALA A 220 -11.12 -9.82 -1.96
CA ALA A 220 -12.12 -10.23 -0.98
C ALA A 220 -11.62 -9.96 0.44
N THR A 221 -11.64 -8.71 0.90
CA THR A 221 -11.34 -8.38 2.30
C THR A 221 -12.56 -7.81 3.02
N THR A 222 -12.67 -8.07 4.31
CA THR A 222 -13.70 -7.50 5.20
C THR A 222 -13.46 -6.03 5.55
N THR A 223 -12.46 -5.38 4.94
CA THR A 223 -12.13 -3.98 5.17
C THR A 223 -11.90 -3.23 3.86
N VAL A 224 -12.09 -1.92 3.88
CA VAL A 224 -11.74 -1.05 2.73
C VAL A 224 -10.22 -0.96 2.47
N ARG A 225 -9.39 -1.64 3.26
CA ARG A 225 -7.92 -1.50 3.23
C ARG A 225 -7.28 -2.34 2.11
N GLY A 226 -8.00 -3.25 1.45
CA GLY A 226 -7.51 -3.94 0.24
C GLY A 226 -7.04 -2.99 -0.87
N ARG A 227 -7.59 -1.77 -0.92
CA ARG A 227 -7.20 -0.72 -1.88
C ARG A 227 -5.70 -0.36 -1.88
N TYR A 228 -4.96 -0.64 -0.81
CA TYR A 228 -3.52 -0.35 -0.76
C TYR A 228 -2.72 -1.22 -1.72
N ILE A 229 -3.18 -2.44 -2.03
CA ILE A 229 -2.60 -3.27 -3.10
C ILE A 229 -2.75 -2.56 -4.44
N VAL A 230 -3.99 -2.15 -4.77
CA VAL A 230 -4.30 -1.46 -6.03
C VAL A 230 -3.47 -0.19 -6.19
N ARG A 231 -3.35 0.60 -5.10
CA ARG A 231 -2.53 1.82 -5.10
C ARG A 231 -1.06 1.52 -5.36
N ALA A 232 -0.51 0.49 -4.73
CA ALA A 232 0.89 0.12 -4.88
C ALA A 232 1.20 -0.38 -6.30
N LEU A 233 0.32 -1.20 -6.89
CA LEU A 233 0.45 -1.67 -8.26
C LEU A 233 0.30 -0.53 -9.27
N ALA A 234 -0.62 0.41 -9.03
CA ALA A 234 -0.76 1.61 -9.85
C ALA A 234 0.49 2.49 -9.80
N ALA A 235 1.11 2.65 -8.62
CA ALA A 235 2.38 3.36 -8.48
C ALA A 235 3.48 2.66 -9.29
N LEU A 236 3.59 1.34 -9.19
CA LEU A 236 4.55 0.58 -9.98
C LEU A 236 4.36 0.77 -11.49
N TYR A 237 3.10 0.75 -11.96
CA TYR A 237 2.76 0.99 -13.36
C TYR A 237 3.22 2.37 -13.84
N ASP A 238 2.99 3.40 -13.03
CA ASP A 238 3.31 4.82 -13.31
C ASP A 238 4.84 5.06 -13.38
N HIS A 239 5.61 4.43 -12.50
CA HIS A 239 7.07 4.56 -12.47
C HIS A 239 7.80 3.83 -13.62
N ASN A 240 7.07 3.12 -14.50
CA ASN A 240 7.62 2.41 -15.66
C ASN A 240 8.73 1.40 -15.34
N MET A 241 8.63 0.74 -14.18
CA MET A 241 9.64 -0.21 -13.70
C MET A 241 9.27 -1.67 -14.00
N THR A 242 8.32 -1.90 -14.91
CA THR A 242 7.74 -3.22 -15.16
C THR A 242 8.13 -3.74 -16.54
N THR A 243 8.29 -5.06 -16.64
CA THR A 243 8.30 -5.77 -17.93
C THR A 243 6.93 -5.65 -18.58
N SER A 244 6.84 -5.87 -19.89
CA SER A 244 5.57 -5.87 -20.65
C SER A 244 4.49 -6.70 -19.97
N ASP A 245 4.85 -7.90 -19.52
CA ASP A 245 3.89 -8.88 -19.01
C ASP A 245 3.36 -8.46 -17.64
N LEU A 246 4.25 -8.00 -16.75
CA LEU A 246 3.86 -7.47 -15.43
C LEU A 246 3.02 -6.18 -15.59
N ARG A 247 3.29 -5.37 -16.61
CA ARG A 247 2.51 -4.18 -16.92
C ARG A 247 1.09 -4.54 -17.35
N GLU A 248 0.94 -5.55 -18.20
CA GLU A 248 -0.34 -6.07 -18.66
C GLU A 248 -1.13 -6.70 -17.50
N TYR A 249 -0.47 -7.53 -16.68
CA TYR A 249 -1.04 -8.07 -15.46
C TYR A 249 -1.62 -6.99 -14.54
N ILE A 250 -0.82 -5.96 -14.24
CA ILE A 250 -1.25 -4.87 -13.36
C ILE A 250 -2.42 -4.10 -13.97
N LYS A 251 -2.40 -3.86 -15.28
CA LYS A 251 -3.48 -3.17 -15.98
C LYS A 251 -4.79 -3.95 -15.84
N ASP A 252 -4.77 -5.25 -16.11
CA ASP A 252 -5.95 -6.10 -16.02
C ASP A 252 -6.42 -6.25 -14.58
N TYR A 253 -5.51 -6.44 -13.63
CA TYR A 253 -5.81 -6.52 -12.21
C TYR A 253 -6.51 -5.26 -11.69
N ILE A 254 -5.99 -4.08 -12.03
CA ILE A 254 -6.60 -2.78 -11.69
C ILE A 254 -7.98 -2.65 -12.35
N GLY A 255 -8.12 -3.11 -13.59
CA GLY A 255 -9.40 -3.11 -14.30
C GLY A 255 -10.47 -3.96 -13.62
N VAL A 256 -10.13 -5.17 -13.18
CA VAL A 256 -11.02 -6.02 -12.37
C VAL A 256 -11.46 -5.31 -11.10
N GLN A 257 -10.51 -4.72 -10.35
CA GLN A 257 -10.85 -4.01 -9.10
C GLN A 257 -11.76 -2.80 -9.36
N TYR A 258 -11.48 -2.02 -10.41
CA TYR A 258 -12.28 -0.87 -10.79
C TYR A 258 -13.73 -1.28 -11.13
N SER A 259 -13.89 -2.30 -11.97
CA SER A 259 -15.20 -2.83 -12.34
C SER A 259 -15.98 -3.35 -11.14
N ALA A 260 -15.30 -4.07 -10.22
CA ALA A 260 -15.91 -4.57 -8.99
C ALA A 260 -16.43 -3.44 -8.10
N VAL A 261 -15.64 -2.38 -7.91
CA VAL A 261 -16.04 -1.22 -7.10
C VAL A 261 -17.28 -0.52 -7.68
N LEU A 262 -17.36 -0.36 -9.01
CA LEU A 262 -18.52 0.25 -9.65
C LEU A 262 -19.79 -0.60 -9.54
N GLN A 263 -19.66 -1.92 -9.59
CA GLN A 263 -20.82 -2.82 -9.65
C GLN A 263 -21.31 -3.25 -8.26
N GLN A 264 -20.40 -3.37 -7.29
CA GLN A 264 -20.68 -4.05 -6.02
C GLN A 264 -20.54 -3.14 -4.80
N ALA A 265 -19.79 -2.05 -4.91
CA ALA A 265 -19.46 -1.21 -3.75
C ALA A 265 -20.21 0.13 -3.73
N THR A 266 -20.95 0.50 -4.77
CA THR A 266 -21.69 1.78 -4.81
C THR A 266 -22.92 1.73 -3.91
N SER A 267 -23.05 2.66 -2.97
CA SER A 267 -24.30 2.86 -2.24
C SER A 267 -25.35 3.47 -3.18
N ASN A 268 -26.32 2.67 -3.65
CA ASN A 268 -27.41 3.09 -4.55
C ASN A 268 -26.93 3.89 -5.80
N GLY A 269 -25.81 3.50 -6.41
CA GLY A 269 -25.24 4.21 -7.56
C GLY A 269 -24.63 5.59 -7.25
N SER A 270 -24.45 5.93 -5.97
CA SER A 270 -23.74 7.14 -5.55
C SER A 270 -22.22 6.99 -5.63
N ASN A 271 -21.50 8.11 -5.52
CA ASN A 271 -20.02 8.15 -5.43
C ASN A 271 -19.49 7.77 -4.03
N ILE A 272 -20.29 7.06 -3.23
CA ILE A 272 -19.89 6.51 -1.94
C ILE A 272 -19.68 5.01 -2.12
N TYR A 273 -18.43 4.59 -1.90
CA TYR A 273 -18.01 3.21 -2.04
C TYR A 273 -17.76 2.59 -0.68
N GLY A 274 -18.39 1.46 -0.39
CA GLY A 274 -18.32 0.76 0.88
C GLY A 274 -18.06 -0.73 0.73
N LEU A 275 -17.99 -1.42 1.87
CA LEU A 275 -18.14 -2.87 1.86
C LEU A 275 -19.60 -3.18 1.47
N PRO A 276 -19.85 -4.19 0.62
CA PRO A 276 -21.20 -4.69 0.38
C PRO A 276 -21.84 -5.23 1.67
#